data_AF-A0A7S2YKY8-F1
#
_entry.id   AF-A0A7S2YKY8-F1
#
_cell.length_a   1.000
_cell.length_b   1.000
_cell.length_c   1.000
_cell.angle_alpha   90.00
_cell.angle_beta   90.00
_cell.angle_gamma   90.00
#
_symmetry.space_group_name_H-M   'P 1'
#
loop_
_entity.id
_entity.type
_entity.pdbx_description
1 polymer ?
#
loop_
_entity_poly.entity_id
_entity_poly.type
_entity_poly.pdbx_seq_one_letter_code
_entity_poly.pdbx_strand_id
1 'polypeptide(L)'
;APPSTPTGSSTAPASQPSGGVIVVGQRQFTYCSFTTTKVIPVPQALYLSNTDLPPDPNNGMPRYLMGDEFGNLHLLTLLLTAPTASTASSGGKVVLGLSLETLGSCNLSRDLCYLGQGLVYVASHLGDSQLIQIHDEPIPVDGAASSASGRGEGNANDSGMNNSSTESMDADMDMLADTTYIQVLEEYTNLGPILDFDLIPTAPPSSTAGNGEASAVVEG
;
A
#
# COMPACT_ATOMS: atom_id res chain seq x y z
N ALA A 1 17.36 -14.02 -47.72
CA ALA A 1 17.79 -13.71 -46.35
C ALA A 1 16.59 -13.09 -45.62
N PRO A 2 16.15 -13.63 -44.47
CA PRO A 2 15.04 -13.04 -43.74
C PRO A 2 15.49 -11.77 -43.00
N PRO A 3 14.60 -10.81 -42.74
CA PRO A 3 14.93 -9.56 -42.06
C PRO A 3 15.16 -9.81 -40.56
N SER A 4 16.25 -9.25 -40.03
CA SER A 4 16.60 -9.28 -38.61
C SER A 4 15.61 -8.47 -37.78
N THR A 5 14.91 -9.15 -36.86
CA THR A 5 14.14 -8.56 -35.78
C THR A 5 15.06 -7.84 -34.78
N PRO A 6 14.82 -6.56 -34.43
CA PRO A 6 15.55 -5.92 -33.34
C PRO A 6 14.96 -6.39 -32.00
N THR A 7 15.69 -7.27 -31.31
CA THR A 7 15.42 -7.66 -29.92
C THR A 7 15.80 -6.50 -29.01
N GLY A 8 14.86 -5.59 -28.74
CA GLY A 8 15.04 -4.50 -27.79
C GLY A 8 14.75 -4.97 -26.36
N SER A 9 15.66 -5.74 -25.75
CA SER A 9 15.67 -5.86 -24.29
C SER A 9 16.31 -4.60 -23.73
N SER A 10 15.52 -3.57 -23.42
CA SER A 10 16.00 -2.41 -22.68
C SER A 10 16.28 -2.85 -21.25
N THR A 11 17.47 -3.39 -21.01
CA THR A 11 18.01 -3.54 -19.66
C THR A 11 18.19 -2.12 -19.13
N ALA A 12 17.24 -1.65 -18.32
CA ALA A 12 17.45 -0.46 -17.51
C ALA A 12 18.79 -0.64 -16.76
N PRO A 13 19.64 0.40 -16.64
CA PRO A 13 20.89 0.27 -15.93
C PRO A 13 20.56 -0.14 -14.49
N ALA A 14 20.86 -1.40 -14.17
CA ALA A 14 20.67 -1.94 -12.83
C ALA A 14 21.42 -1.02 -11.87
N SER A 15 20.68 -0.36 -10.98
CA SER A 15 21.24 0.39 -9.86
C SER A 15 22.30 -0.49 -9.23
N GLN A 16 23.57 -0.10 -9.38
CA GLN A 16 24.69 -0.87 -8.88
C GLN A 16 24.47 -1.07 -7.37
N PRO A 17 24.33 -2.32 -6.90
CA PRO A 17 23.87 -2.57 -5.54
C PRO A 17 24.88 -1.95 -4.57
N SER A 18 24.41 -1.14 -3.63
CA SER A 18 25.22 -0.48 -2.62
C SER A 18 25.93 -1.46 -1.66
N GLY A 19 25.77 -2.77 -1.87
CA GLY A 19 26.26 -3.84 -1.00
C GLY A 19 25.58 -3.81 0.36
N GLY A 20 25.63 -4.93 1.09
CA GLY A 20 25.08 -5.01 2.45
C GLY A 20 23.63 -5.48 2.51
N VAL A 21 23.06 -5.41 3.72
CA VAL A 21 21.73 -5.92 4.07
C VAL A 21 21.01 -4.92 4.97
N ILE A 22 19.67 -4.91 4.89
CA ILE A 22 18.82 -4.16 5.82
C ILE A 22 18.24 -5.17 6.81
N VAL A 23 18.54 -4.98 8.09
CA VAL A 23 17.96 -5.72 9.19
C VAL A 23 16.76 -4.94 9.70
N VAL A 24 15.58 -5.52 9.54
CA VAL A 24 14.30 -4.95 9.94
C VAL A 24 14.00 -5.41 11.36
N GLY A 25 14.06 -4.48 12.32
CA GLY A 25 13.69 -4.72 13.71
C GLY A 25 12.39 -4.02 14.08
N GLN A 26 11.80 -4.42 15.21
CA GLN A 26 10.50 -3.88 15.66
C GLN A 26 10.53 -2.38 16.03
N ARG A 27 11.69 -1.82 16.34
CA ARG A 27 11.86 -0.42 16.77
C ARG A 27 12.94 0.34 16.01
N GLN A 28 13.61 -0.33 15.08
CA GLN A 28 14.67 0.28 14.27
C GLN A 28 14.93 -0.52 13.00
N PHE A 29 15.34 0.17 11.95
CA PHE A 29 15.93 -0.45 10.77
C PHE A 29 17.43 -0.20 10.78
N THR A 30 18.20 -1.26 10.52
CA THR A 30 19.65 -1.20 10.50
C THR A 30 20.18 -1.66 9.16
N TYR A 31 20.74 -0.74 8.39
CA TYR A 31 21.58 -1.10 7.26
C TYR A 31 22.97 -1.49 7.76
N CYS A 32 23.45 -2.65 7.33
CA CYS A 32 24.76 -3.20 7.63
C CYS A 32 25.49 -3.55 6.34
N SER A 33 26.71 -3.02 6.21
CA SER A 33 27.71 -3.43 5.22
C SER A 33 29.03 -3.70 5.93
N PHE A 34 30.01 -4.27 5.23
CA PHE A 34 31.35 -4.52 5.79
C PHE A 34 32.03 -3.25 6.33
N THR A 35 31.67 -2.09 5.78
CA THR A 35 32.33 -0.81 6.09
C THR A 35 31.44 0.19 6.80
N THR A 36 30.13 -0.03 6.83
CA THR A 36 29.18 1.02 7.20
C THR A 36 27.94 0.42 7.82
N THR A 37 27.58 0.95 9.00
CA THR A 37 26.33 0.64 9.68
C THR A 37 25.55 1.93 9.84
N LYS A 38 24.27 1.92 9.45
CA LYS A 38 23.34 3.05 9.59
C LYS A 38 22.06 2.55 10.22
N VAL A 39 21.54 3.30 11.18
CA VAL A 39 20.34 2.93 11.93
C VAL A 39 19.37 4.09 11.88
N ILE A 40 18.08 3.79 11.69
CA ILE A 40 16.99 4.72 11.95
C ILE A 40 16.04 4.13 12.99
N PRO A 41 15.63 4.88 14.03
CA PRO A 41 14.57 4.46 14.91
C PRO A 41 13.23 4.53 14.17
N VAL A 42 12.33 3.59 14.46
CA VAL A 42 10.95 3.59 13.96
C VAL A 42 9.99 3.40 15.13
N PRO A 43 8.72 3.84 15.01
CA PRO A 43 7.67 3.46 15.95
C PRO A 43 7.61 1.93 16.12
N GLN A 44 7.12 1.48 17.27
CA GLN A 44 7.03 0.04 17.54
C GLN A 44 6.02 -0.61 16.58
N ALA A 45 6.51 -1.36 15.61
CA ALA A 45 5.71 -2.08 14.62
C ALA A 45 6.49 -3.28 14.05
N LEU A 46 5.79 -4.37 13.73
CA LEU A 46 6.31 -5.45 12.91
C LEU A 46 6.08 -5.14 11.44
N TYR A 47 7.13 -5.26 10.63
CA TYR A 47 7.05 -5.14 9.18
C TYR A 47 7.00 -6.55 8.59
N LEU A 48 5.88 -6.86 7.94
CA LEU A 48 5.50 -8.22 7.58
C LEU A 48 5.76 -8.54 6.12
N SER A 49 5.81 -7.52 5.26
CA SER A 49 5.99 -7.65 3.81
C SER A 49 6.90 -6.56 3.26
N ASN A 50 7.59 -6.86 2.16
CA ASN A 50 8.42 -5.90 1.46
C ASN A 50 8.52 -6.24 -0.03
N THR A 51 8.75 -5.22 -0.86
CA THR A 51 9.13 -5.39 -2.27
C THR A 51 10.08 -4.29 -2.70
N ASP A 52 10.96 -4.62 -3.65
CA ASP A 52 11.82 -3.63 -4.28
C ASP A 52 10.98 -2.70 -5.16
N LEU A 53 11.32 -1.41 -5.15
CA LEU A 53 10.80 -0.42 -6.08
C LEU A 53 11.91 0.03 -7.03
N PRO A 54 11.55 0.55 -8.22
CA PRO A 54 12.51 1.21 -9.08
C PRO A 54 13.23 2.33 -8.31
N PRO A 55 14.55 2.50 -8.50
CA PRO A 55 15.29 3.62 -7.94
C PRO A 55 14.61 4.94 -8.28
N ASP A 56 14.73 5.92 -7.39
CA ASP A 56 14.16 7.24 -7.64
C ASP A 56 14.75 7.82 -8.94
N PRO A 57 13.90 8.25 -9.90
CA PRO A 57 14.34 8.72 -11.21
C PRO A 57 15.23 9.97 -11.13
N ASN A 58 15.12 10.77 -10.08
CA ASN A 58 15.83 12.04 -9.93
C ASN A 58 17.25 11.87 -9.38
N ASN A 59 17.42 10.98 -8.39
CA ASN A 59 18.68 10.83 -7.65
C ASN A 59 19.27 9.42 -7.73
N GLY A 60 18.55 8.46 -8.31
CA GLY A 60 18.95 7.05 -8.42
C GLY A 60 19.14 6.35 -7.08
N MET A 61 18.43 6.78 -6.04
CA MET A 61 18.45 6.16 -4.72
C MET A 61 17.57 4.90 -4.70
N PRO A 62 18.06 3.77 -4.16
CA PRO A 62 17.27 2.56 -3.98
C PRO A 62 16.09 2.81 -3.04
N ARG A 63 14.93 2.24 -3.38
CA ARG A 63 13.68 2.36 -2.64
C ARG A 63 13.05 1.00 -2.43
N TYR A 64 12.46 0.80 -1.27
CA TYR A 64 11.76 -0.42 -0.89
C TYR A 64 10.40 -0.05 -0.33
N LEU A 65 9.37 -0.77 -0.73
CA LEU A 65 8.04 -0.65 -0.12
C LEU A 65 7.94 -1.68 1.00
N MET A 66 7.44 -1.26 2.16
CA MET A 66 7.36 -2.07 3.37
C MET A 66 5.94 -2.00 3.93
N GLY A 67 5.33 -3.15 4.26
CA GLY A 67 4.03 -3.22 4.93
C GLY A 67 4.18 -3.56 6.41
N ASP A 68 3.52 -2.80 7.27
CA ASP A 68 3.47 -3.07 8.71
C ASP A 68 2.24 -3.89 9.16
N GLU A 69 2.27 -4.34 10.40
CA GLU A 69 1.19 -5.12 11.03
C GLU A 69 -0.11 -4.33 11.27
N PHE A 70 -0.07 -3.00 11.13
CA PHE A 70 -1.24 -2.13 11.23
C PHE A 70 -1.87 -1.82 9.86
N GLY A 71 -1.30 -2.36 8.78
CA GLY A 71 -1.77 -2.13 7.41
C GLY A 71 -1.23 -0.83 6.81
N ASN A 72 -0.24 -0.18 7.41
CA ASN A 72 0.41 0.97 6.76
C ASN A 72 1.50 0.51 5.80
N LEU A 73 1.62 1.24 4.70
CA LEU A 73 2.70 1.09 3.73
C LEU A 73 3.70 2.22 3.88
N HIS A 74 4.97 1.85 3.91
CA HIS A 74 6.09 2.76 4.12
C HIS A 74 7.09 2.66 2.98
N LEU A 75 7.61 3.79 2.54
CA LEU A 75 8.70 3.90 1.59
C LEU A 75 10.03 4.03 2.33
N LEU A 76 10.87 3.00 2.22
CA LEU A 76 12.24 3.02 2.73
C LEU A 76 13.22 3.40 1.61
N THR A 77 13.90 4.53 1.76
CA THR A 77 14.90 5.03 0.81
C THR A 77 16.31 4.95 1.40
N LEU A 78 17.26 4.41 0.63
CA LEU A 78 18.68 4.43 0.99
C LEU A 78 19.32 5.70 0.47
N LEU A 79 19.71 6.58 1.39
CA LEU A 79 20.37 7.84 1.04
C LEU A 79 21.83 7.54 0.68
N LEU A 80 22.20 7.80 -0.58
CA LEU A 80 23.54 7.52 -1.11
C LEU A 80 24.34 8.81 -1.31
N THR A 81 25.67 8.72 -1.18
CA THR A 81 26.59 9.79 -1.57
C THR A 81 26.61 9.98 -3.09
N ALA A 82 26.77 11.24 -3.53
CA ALA A 82 26.98 11.56 -4.94
C ALA A 82 28.27 10.89 -5.47
N PRO A 83 28.28 10.40 -6.72
CA PRO A 83 29.47 9.78 -7.29
C PRO A 83 30.62 10.80 -7.30
N THR A 84 31.66 10.57 -6.51
CA THR A 84 32.84 11.44 -6.43
C THR A 84 34.01 10.77 -7.16
N ALA A 85 34.88 11.55 -7.79
CA ALA A 85 36.00 11.05 -8.60
C ALA A 85 36.96 10.09 -7.84
N SER A 86 37.00 10.14 -6.51
CA SER A 86 37.82 9.29 -5.65
C SER A 86 37.25 7.90 -5.36
N THR A 87 35.96 7.66 -5.61
CA THR A 87 35.33 6.33 -5.51
C THR A 87 35.23 5.61 -6.86
N ALA A 88 35.75 6.24 -7.93
CA ALA A 88 35.77 5.66 -9.27
C ALA A 88 36.61 4.38 -9.39
N SER A 89 37.59 4.16 -8.51
CA SER A 89 38.39 2.93 -8.46
C SER A 89 37.79 1.83 -7.58
N SER A 90 36.80 2.14 -6.73
CA SER A 90 36.08 1.17 -5.88
C SER A 90 34.58 1.04 -6.19
N GLY A 91 34.05 1.77 -7.18
CA GLY A 91 32.73 1.58 -7.79
C GLY A 91 31.51 1.72 -6.87
N GLY A 92 31.68 2.02 -5.59
CA GLY A 92 30.62 1.90 -4.59
C GLY A 92 30.03 3.24 -4.17
N LYS A 93 28.74 3.45 -4.44
CA LYS A 93 27.95 4.47 -3.75
C LYS A 93 27.90 4.12 -2.26
N VAL A 94 28.29 5.06 -1.38
CA VAL A 94 28.27 4.84 0.09
C VAL A 94 26.90 5.23 0.66
N VAL A 95 26.33 4.38 1.51
CA VAL A 95 25.09 4.68 2.24
C VAL A 95 25.36 5.69 3.36
N LEU A 96 24.74 6.87 3.24
CA LEU A 96 24.83 7.95 4.22
C LEU A 96 23.82 7.77 5.35
N GLY A 97 22.64 7.26 5.04
CA GLY A 97 21.54 7.07 5.96
C GLY A 97 20.36 6.33 5.33
N LEU A 98 19.32 6.17 6.13
CA LEU A 98 18.03 5.62 5.71
C LEU A 98 16.96 6.70 5.92
N SER A 99 15.93 6.69 5.09
CA SER A 99 14.74 7.53 5.25
C SER A 99 13.53 6.62 5.13
N LEU A 100 12.59 6.74 6.07
CA LEU A 100 11.35 5.98 6.08
C LEU A 100 10.19 6.98 6.08
N GLU A 101 9.29 6.85 5.12
CA GLU A 101 8.13 7.71 4.95
C GLU A 101 6.86 6.87 4.87
N THR A 102 5.83 7.22 5.64
CA THR A 102 4.53 6.56 5.56
C THR A 102 3.77 7.08 4.35
N LEU A 103 3.38 6.18 3.44
CA LEU A 103 2.65 6.55 2.23
C LEU A 103 1.14 6.55 2.43
N GLY A 104 0.62 5.64 3.25
CA GLY A 104 -0.81 5.47 3.47
C GLY A 104 -1.14 4.10 4.07
N SER A 105 -2.41 3.74 4.07
CA SER A 105 -2.90 2.46 4.59
C SER A 105 -3.55 1.60 3.51
N CYS A 106 -3.48 0.29 3.70
CA CYS A 106 -4.13 -0.75 2.91
C CYS A 106 -4.54 -1.91 3.83
N ASN A 107 -5.15 -2.95 3.27
CA ASN A 107 -5.36 -4.21 3.99
C ASN A 107 -4.03 -4.84 4.41
N LEU A 108 -4.05 -5.64 5.47
CA LEU A 108 -2.85 -6.20 6.09
C LEU A 108 -2.06 -7.06 5.09
N SER A 109 -0.97 -6.49 4.57
CA SER A 109 -0.21 -7.08 3.49
C SER A 109 0.72 -8.18 3.98
N ARG A 110 0.55 -9.38 3.43
CA ARG A 110 1.48 -10.49 3.63
C ARG A 110 2.55 -10.54 2.55
N ASP A 111 2.22 -10.15 1.33
CA ASP A 111 3.16 -10.07 0.22
C ASP A 111 2.83 -8.86 -0.66
N LEU A 112 3.87 -8.25 -1.23
CA LEU A 112 3.74 -7.07 -2.07
C LEU A 112 4.40 -7.37 -3.42
N CYS A 113 3.72 -7.04 -4.50
CA CYS A 113 4.27 -7.21 -5.85
C CYS A 113 4.14 -5.91 -6.62
N TYR A 114 5.27 -5.25 -6.87
CA TYR A 114 5.31 -4.06 -7.72
C TYR A 114 5.12 -4.45 -9.18
N LEU A 115 4.08 -3.92 -9.82
CA LEU A 115 3.70 -4.24 -11.20
C LEU A 115 4.23 -3.23 -12.22
N GLY A 116 4.78 -2.09 -11.77
CA GLY A 116 5.21 -0.99 -12.63
C GLY A 116 4.29 0.22 -12.54
N GLN A 117 4.81 1.39 -12.90
CA GLN A 117 4.04 2.65 -12.99
C GLN A 117 3.29 3.02 -11.69
N GLY A 118 3.86 2.67 -10.53
CA GLY A 118 3.24 2.93 -9.23
C GLY A 118 2.19 1.90 -8.81
N LEU A 119 1.84 0.94 -9.67
CA LEU A 119 0.91 -0.13 -9.34
C LEU A 119 1.57 -1.20 -8.47
N VAL A 120 0.87 -1.58 -7.40
CA VAL A 120 1.29 -2.63 -6.47
C VAL A 120 0.11 -3.53 -6.19
N TYR A 121 0.33 -4.84 -6.33
CA TYR A 121 -0.60 -5.83 -5.81
C TYR A 121 -0.29 -6.12 -4.34
N VAL A 122 -1.31 -5.97 -3.50
CA VAL A 122 -1.27 -6.23 -2.06
C VAL A 122 -1.95 -7.57 -1.79
N ALA A 123 -1.14 -8.60 -1.57
CA ALA A 123 -1.65 -9.92 -1.23
C ALA A 123 -1.92 -9.99 0.28
N SER A 124 -3.21 -10.05 0.64
CA SER A 124 -3.62 -10.21 2.04
C SER A 124 -3.82 -11.69 2.39
N HIS A 125 -3.41 -12.07 3.61
CA HIS A 125 -3.75 -13.39 4.17
C HIS A 125 -5.08 -13.38 4.92
N LEU A 126 -5.48 -12.22 5.46
CA LEU A 126 -6.67 -12.04 6.26
C LEU A 126 -7.39 -10.78 5.77
N GLY A 127 -8.49 -11.00 5.04
CA GLY A 127 -9.22 -9.96 4.34
C GLY A 127 -8.86 -9.88 2.86
N ASP A 128 -9.49 -8.92 2.17
CA ASP A 128 -9.45 -8.80 0.72
C ASP A 128 -8.07 -8.36 0.23
N SER A 129 -7.65 -8.92 -0.91
CA SER A 129 -6.43 -8.47 -1.57
C SER A 129 -6.75 -7.20 -2.37
N GLN A 130 -5.77 -6.34 -2.57
CA GLN A 130 -6.00 -5.03 -3.19
C GLN A 130 -5.03 -4.78 -4.34
N LEU A 131 -5.51 -4.09 -5.38
CA LEU A 131 -4.64 -3.42 -6.34
C LEU A 131 -4.58 -1.94 -5.94
N ILE A 132 -3.39 -1.45 -5.63
CA ILE A 132 -3.18 -0.06 -5.23
C ILE A 132 -2.29 0.66 -6.24
N GLN A 133 -2.41 1.99 -6.26
CA GLN A 133 -1.51 2.89 -6.97
C GLN A 133 -0.84 3.85 -5.99
N ILE A 134 0.48 3.94 -6.09
CA ILE A 134 1.31 4.91 -5.38
C ILE A 134 1.46 6.14 -6.27
N HIS A 135 1.13 7.30 -5.72
CA HIS A 135 1.26 8.62 -6.35
C HIS A 135 2.50 9.34 -5.85
N ASP A 136 3.06 10.22 -6.68
CA ASP A 136 4.20 11.07 -6.31
C ASP A 136 3.77 12.29 -5.48
N GLU A 137 2.52 12.71 -5.62
CA GLU A 137 1.92 13.82 -4.89
C GLU A 137 0.83 13.31 -3.93
N PRO A 138 0.67 13.94 -2.76
CA PRO A 138 -0.37 13.56 -1.81
C PRO A 138 -1.76 13.85 -2.40
N ILE A 139 -2.63 12.85 -2.34
CA ILE A 139 -4.05 12.92 -2.74
C ILE A 139 -4.95 13.05 -1.49
N PRO A 140 -6.10 13.73 -1.58
CA PRO A 140 -7.04 13.81 -0.47
C PRO A 140 -7.69 12.44 -0.20
N VAL A 141 -7.95 12.13 1.08
CA VAL A 141 -8.70 10.92 1.43
C VAL A 141 -10.20 11.11 1.17
N ASP A 142 -10.79 10.22 0.37
CA ASP A 142 -12.23 10.19 0.13
C ASP A 142 -12.96 9.85 1.42
N GLY A 143 -13.52 10.88 2.08
CA GLY A 143 -14.22 10.76 3.37
C GLY A 143 -14.07 11.97 4.29
N ALA A 144 -13.02 12.78 4.09
CA ALA A 144 -12.79 14.01 4.86
C ALA A 144 -13.84 15.11 4.58
N ALA A 145 -14.45 15.11 3.39
CA ALA A 145 -15.43 16.12 2.99
C ALA A 145 -16.88 15.85 3.47
N SER A 146 -17.19 14.67 4.01
CA SER A 146 -18.59 14.27 4.33
C SER A 146 -19.00 14.37 5.79
N SER A 147 -18.11 14.76 6.72
CA SER A 147 -18.45 14.91 8.14
C SER A 147 -18.86 16.34 8.55
N ALA A 148 -18.80 17.32 7.63
CA ALA A 148 -19.05 18.74 7.93
C ALA A 148 -20.43 19.29 7.50
N SER A 149 -21.39 18.48 7.04
CA SER A 149 -22.72 18.97 6.60
C SER A 149 -23.91 18.22 7.18
N GLY A 150 -23.86 17.83 8.46
CA GLY A 150 -24.84 16.90 9.03
C GLY A 150 -25.29 17.14 10.47
N ARG A 151 -25.35 18.39 10.98
CA ARG A 151 -26.09 18.69 12.23
C ARG A 151 -26.62 20.14 12.24
N GLY A 152 -27.94 20.31 12.12
CA GLY A 152 -28.57 21.59 12.50
C GLY A 152 -29.91 21.99 11.89
N GLU A 153 -30.88 21.08 11.70
CA GLU A 153 -32.29 21.53 11.69
C GLU A 153 -32.78 21.59 13.14
N GLY A 154 -32.80 22.81 13.69
CA GLY A 154 -33.18 23.06 15.08
C GLY A 154 -33.49 24.53 15.32
N ASN A 155 -34.71 24.92 14.95
CA ASN A 155 -35.60 25.89 15.58
C ASN A 155 -35.06 27.23 16.11
N ALA A 156 -35.70 28.31 15.65
CA ALA A 156 -35.49 29.70 16.03
C ALA A 156 -35.78 29.99 17.52
N ASN A 157 -34.89 30.81 18.10
CA ASN A 157 -35.09 31.86 19.12
C ASN A 157 -34.04 31.78 20.24
N ASP A 158 -32.97 32.58 20.15
CA ASP A 158 -32.51 33.37 21.31
C ASP A 158 -31.58 34.49 20.86
N SER A 159 -31.85 35.69 21.37
CA SER A 159 -31.10 36.91 21.13
C SER A 159 -29.96 37.02 22.14
N GLY A 160 -28.73 36.91 21.68
CA GLY A 160 -27.54 37.13 22.52
C GLY A 160 -26.39 37.68 21.70
N MET A 161 -26.15 38.98 21.82
CA MET A 161 -24.95 39.64 21.32
C MET A 161 -23.71 39.00 21.96
N ASN A 162 -22.70 38.65 21.16
CA ASN A 162 -21.33 38.90 21.56
C ASN A 162 -20.40 39.05 20.36
N ASN A 163 -19.65 40.14 20.43
CA ASN A 163 -18.66 40.59 19.48
C ASN A 163 -17.33 39.97 19.89
N SER A 164 -16.75 39.13 19.05
CA SER A 164 -15.32 38.81 19.14
C SER A 164 -14.81 38.45 17.75
N SER A 165 -14.22 39.45 17.10
CA SER A 165 -13.34 39.26 15.96
C SER A 165 -12.14 38.45 16.43
N THR A 166 -12.19 37.14 16.21
CA THR A 166 -11.01 36.27 16.25
C THR A 166 -10.81 35.79 14.84
N GLU A 167 -9.77 36.36 14.22
CA GLU A 167 -9.31 36.08 12.88
C GLU A 167 -9.09 34.58 12.71
N SER A 168 -9.85 33.96 11.81
CA SER A 168 -9.78 32.55 11.45
C SER A 168 -8.51 32.30 10.63
N MET A 169 -7.39 32.05 11.30
CA MET A 169 -6.16 31.51 10.69
C MET A 169 -5.96 30.01 10.98
N ASP A 170 -6.90 29.38 11.70
CA ASP A 170 -6.77 27.97 12.12
C ASP A 170 -7.38 26.95 11.14
N ALA A 171 -8.09 27.40 10.10
CA ALA A 171 -8.80 26.51 9.17
C ALA A 171 -7.90 25.83 8.12
N ASP A 172 -6.68 26.33 7.90
CA ASP A 172 -5.78 25.81 6.87
C ASP A 172 -4.80 24.74 7.39
N MET A 173 -4.62 24.60 8.71
CA MET A 173 -3.70 23.62 9.31
C MET A 173 -4.33 22.24 9.52
N ASP A 174 -5.66 22.15 9.64
CA ASP A 174 -6.38 20.88 9.77
C ASP A 174 -6.57 20.14 8.42
N MET A 175 -6.38 20.80 7.28
CA MET A 175 -6.55 20.18 5.95
C MET A 175 -5.38 19.27 5.52
N LEU A 176 -4.21 19.36 6.17
CA LEU A 176 -3.04 18.54 5.84
C LEU A 176 -3.09 17.14 6.48
N ALA A 177 -3.97 16.90 7.44
CA ALA A 177 -4.10 15.63 8.14
C ALA A 177 -4.74 14.52 7.29
N ASP A 178 -5.38 14.90 6.17
CA ASP A 178 -6.27 14.04 5.39
C ASP A 178 -5.74 13.79 3.98
N THR A 179 -4.41 13.65 3.85
CA THR A 179 -3.78 13.29 2.58
C THR A 179 -3.04 11.96 2.65
N THR A 180 -3.02 11.22 1.55
CA THR A 180 -2.37 9.92 1.38
C THR A 180 -1.65 9.89 0.04
N TYR A 181 -0.62 9.07 -0.11
CA TYR A 181 0.02 8.81 -1.40
C TYR A 181 -0.53 7.55 -2.08
N ILE A 182 -1.47 6.86 -1.43
CA ILE A 182 -1.98 5.56 -1.87
C ILE A 182 -3.44 5.67 -2.24
N GLN A 183 -3.78 5.16 -3.42
CA GLN A 183 -5.14 4.97 -3.88
C GLN A 183 -5.43 3.48 -4.08
N VAL A 184 -6.53 2.99 -3.51
CA VAL A 184 -7.04 1.65 -3.82
C VAL A 184 -7.81 1.71 -5.13
N LEU A 185 -7.39 0.91 -6.12
CA LEU A 185 -8.04 0.85 -7.43
C LEU A 185 -9.06 -0.29 -7.50
N GLU A 186 -8.69 -1.46 -6.98
CA GLU A 186 -9.54 -2.64 -6.98
C GLU A 186 -9.41 -3.42 -5.67
N GLU A 187 -10.48 -4.08 -5.27
CA GLU A 187 -10.51 -5.04 -4.17
C GLU A 187 -10.92 -6.41 -4.69
N TYR A 188 -10.20 -7.43 -4.25
CA TYR A 188 -10.43 -8.83 -4.60
C TYR A 188 -10.83 -9.60 -3.35
N THR A 189 -12.09 -10.02 -3.33
CA THR A 189 -12.66 -10.73 -2.19
C THR A 189 -11.88 -12.00 -1.88
N ASN A 190 -11.38 -12.09 -0.65
CA ASN A 190 -10.73 -13.29 -0.14
C ASN A 190 -11.65 -13.94 0.90
N LEU A 191 -12.20 -15.10 0.54
CA LEU A 191 -13.06 -15.87 1.45
C LEU A 191 -12.27 -16.58 2.57
N GLY A 192 -10.94 -16.53 2.53
CA GLY A 192 -10.07 -17.23 3.45
C GLY A 192 -9.75 -16.47 4.75
N PRO A 193 -9.44 -17.19 5.84
CA PRO A 193 -9.60 -18.64 5.99
C PRO A 193 -11.05 -19.00 6.33
N ILE A 194 -11.70 -19.83 5.50
CA ILE A 194 -13.03 -20.37 5.81
C ILE A 194 -12.88 -21.30 7.01
N LEU A 195 -13.44 -20.92 8.15
CA LEU A 195 -13.35 -21.69 9.38
C LEU A 195 -14.30 -22.89 9.39
N ASP A 196 -15.51 -22.71 8.84
CA ASP A 196 -16.54 -23.73 8.67
C ASP A 196 -17.52 -23.29 7.57
N PHE A 197 -18.26 -24.23 6.98
CA PHE A 197 -19.32 -23.91 6.02
C PHE A 197 -20.52 -24.85 6.16
N ASP A 198 -21.72 -24.26 6.04
CA ASP A 198 -22.98 -24.99 5.94
C ASP A 198 -23.70 -24.60 4.64
N LEU A 199 -24.35 -25.57 4.01
CA LEU A 199 -25.15 -25.35 2.79
C LEU A 199 -26.63 -25.43 3.14
N ILE A 200 -27.33 -24.30 3.06
CA ILE A 200 -28.78 -24.22 3.26
C ILE A 200 -29.43 -23.82 1.93
N PRO A 201 -30.23 -24.69 1.29
CA PRO A 201 -30.95 -24.32 0.08
C PRO A 201 -32.02 -23.28 0.42
N THR A 202 -31.90 -22.09 -0.16
CA THR A 202 -32.85 -20.98 0.04
C THR A 202 -33.87 -20.87 -1.09
N ALA A 203 -33.63 -21.54 -2.22
CA ALA A 203 -34.62 -21.61 -3.30
C ALA A 203 -35.76 -22.56 -2.89
N PRO A 204 -37.03 -22.19 -3.12
CA PRO A 204 -38.13 -23.13 -3.00
C PRO A 204 -37.91 -24.30 -3.97
N PRO A 205 -38.35 -25.52 -3.66
CA PRO A 205 -38.25 -26.64 -4.58
C PRO A 205 -38.95 -26.24 -5.89
N SER A 206 -38.20 -26.12 -6.98
CA SER A 206 -38.77 -25.84 -8.28
C SER A 206 -39.75 -26.95 -8.60
N SER A 207 -41.03 -26.63 -8.73
CA SER A 207 -42.05 -27.53 -9.23
C SER A 207 -41.82 -27.77 -10.73
N THR A 208 -40.78 -28.55 -11.06
CA THR A 208 -40.71 -29.16 -12.39
C THR A 208 -41.72 -30.29 -12.40
N ALA A 209 -42.94 -29.95 -12.79
CA ALA A 209 -43.95 -30.87 -13.28
C ALA A 209 -43.42 -31.49 -14.59
N GLY A 210 -42.55 -32.49 -14.47
CA GLY A 210 -42.20 -33.40 -15.54
C GLY A 210 -43.14 -34.59 -15.48
N ASN A 211 -44.19 -34.56 -16.30
CA ASN A 211 -44.97 -35.75 -16.62
C ASN A 211 -44.02 -36.84 -17.14
N GLY A 212 -43.79 -37.86 -16.32
CA GLY A 212 -43.10 -39.08 -16.70
C GLY A 212 -43.75 -40.22 -15.93
N GLU A 213 -44.78 -40.81 -16.51
CA GLU A 213 -45.28 -42.12 -16.12
C GLU A 213 -44.10 -43.11 -16.10
N ALA A 214 -43.89 -43.78 -14.97
CA ALA A 214 -43.40 -45.15 -14.96
C ALA A 214 -44.02 -45.87 -13.76
N SER A 215 -45.06 -46.62 -14.10
CA SER A 215 -45.75 -47.63 -13.31
C SER A 215 -44.80 -48.75 -12.84
N ALA A 216 -45.26 -49.44 -11.78
CA ALA A 216 -44.96 -50.83 -11.42
C ALA A 216 -43.73 -51.01 -10.49
N VAL A 217 -43.72 -51.78 -9.40
CA VAL A 217 -44.59 -52.85 -8.88
C VAL A 217 -44.45 -52.87 -7.35
N VAL A 218 -45.57 -53.11 -6.64
CA VAL A 218 -45.61 -53.62 -5.26
C VAL A 218 -45.46 -55.14 -5.31
N GLU A 219 -44.44 -55.71 -4.67
CA GLU A 219 -44.39 -57.04 -4.01
C GLU A 219 -43.08 -57.09 -3.20
N GLY A 220 -42.96 -57.55 -1.96
CA GLY A 220 -43.86 -58.13 -0.97
C GLY A 220 -43.08 -58.26 0.35
#